data_AF-A0A819V9V4-F1
#
_entry.id   AF-A0A819V9V4-F1
#
_cell.length_a   1.000
_cell.length_b   1.000
_cell.length_c   1.000
_cell.angle_alpha   90.00
_cell.angle_beta   90.00
_cell.angle_gamma   90.00
#
_symmetry.space_group_name_H-M   'P 1'
#
loop_
_entity.id
_entity.type
_entity.pdbx_description
1 polymer ?
#
loop_
_entity_poly.entity_id
_entity_poly.type
_entity_poly.pdbx_seq_one_letter_code
_entity_poly.pdbx_strand_id
1 'polypeptide(L)'
;IITGILSIIFGLTLIPLQCYQHYLHIRPLAYYFYQDLVPIKRYDVGLPNYIFENEHESINEHTINKLSYKKEIALVYEWLYIHCSSFRSTCYIVTSIWSIGFLLEFLGRLTLIIVRLSINKIVIYGYVILSSVTSIMILLTIICIVKERKQTLIFIKQWKNDHLNVQQE
;
A
#
# COMPACT_ATOMS: atom_id res chain seq x y z
N ILE A 1 0.87 -10.28 -21.60
CA ILE A 1 -0.38 -9.48 -21.69
C ILE A 1 -0.89 -9.13 -20.30
N ILE A 2 -1.23 -10.11 -19.45
CA ILE A 2 -1.70 -9.87 -18.07
C ILE A 2 -0.76 -8.96 -17.27
N THR A 3 0.55 -9.22 -17.29
CA THR A 3 1.56 -8.41 -16.59
C THR A 3 1.64 -6.97 -17.12
N GLY A 4 1.46 -6.77 -18.43
CA GLY A 4 1.33 -5.43 -19.01
C GLY A 4 0.09 -4.69 -18.52
N ILE A 5 -1.07 -5.36 -18.45
CA ILE A 5 -2.30 -4.77 -17.92
C ILE A 5 -2.12 -4.39 -16.44
N LEU A 6 -1.53 -5.29 -15.63
CA LEU A 6 -1.24 -5.00 -14.23
C LEU A 6 -0.27 -3.82 -14.07
N SER A 7 0.77 -3.74 -14.90
CA SER A 7 1.70 -2.59 -14.89
C SER A 7 0.98 -1.27 -15.14
N ILE A 8 0.06 -1.24 -16.11
CA ILE A 8 -0.77 -0.07 -16.42
C ILE A 8 -1.69 0.27 -15.25
N ILE A 9 -2.37 -0.71 -14.64
CA ILE A 9 -3.24 -0.46 -13.48
C ILE A 9 -2.44 0.16 -12.33
N PHE A 10 -1.31 -0.44 -11.96
CA PHE A 10 -0.44 0.11 -10.93
C PHE A 10 0.08 1.51 -11.32
N GLY A 11 0.43 1.71 -12.59
CA GLY A 11 0.87 2.99 -13.15
C GLY A 11 -0.19 4.09 -13.07
N LEU A 12 -1.44 3.76 -13.39
CA LEU A 12 -2.56 4.70 -13.30
C LEU A 12 -2.84 5.11 -11.85
N THR A 13 -2.70 4.18 -10.89
CA THR A 13 -2.87 4.50 -9.46
C THR A 13 -1.72 5.33 -8.87
N LEU A 14 -0.59 5.47 -9.57
CA LEU A 14 0.51 6.35 -9.16
C LEU A 14 0.26 7.81 -9.47
N ILE A 15 -0.53 8.10 -10.51
CA ILE A 15 -0.88 9.46 -10.86
C ILE A 15 -1.83 9.96 -9.77
N PRO A 16 -1.44 10.93 -8.93
CA PRO A 16 -2.39 11.57 -8.04
C PRO A 16 -3.33 12.39 -8.92
N LEU A 17 -4.41 11.77 -9.42
CA LEU A 17 -5.49 12.46 -10.10
C LEU A 17 -6.24 13.28 -9.04
N GLN A 18 -5.67 14.42 -8.66
CA GLN A 18 -6.40 15.52 -8.04
C GLN A 18 -7.21 16.22 -9.13
N CYS A 19 -8.04 15.48 -9.86
CA CYS A 19 -8.98 16.13 -10.76
C CYS A 19 -10.05 16.80 -9.89
N TYR A 20 -10.07 18.14 -9.97
CA TYR A 20 -11.12 19.08 -9.56
C TYR A 20 -12.35 18.42 -8.92
N GLN A 21 -12.55 18.69 -7.63
CA GLN A 21 -13.62 18.23 -6.73
C GLN A 21 -13.38 16.92 -5.97
N HIS A 22 -13.37 17.11 -4.64
CA HIS A 22 -13.44 16.26 -3.44
C HIS A 22 -13.78 14.75 -3.51
N TYR A 23 -14.20 14.18 -4.64
CA TYR A 23 -14.77 12.82 -4.71
C TYR A 23 -13.84 11.75 -5.30
N LEU A 24 -12.75 12.14 -5.99
CA LEU A 24 -11.83 11.18 -6.64
C LEU A 24 -10.41 11.27 -6.08
N HIS A 25 -10.24 10.89 -4.81
CA HIS A 25 -8.92 10.65 -4.23
C HIS A 25 -8.46 9.22 -4.55
N ILE A 26 -7.91 9.02 -5.76
CA ILE A 26 -7.24 7.76 -6.10
C ILE A 26 -5.96 7.66 -5.27
N ARG A 27 -5.91 6.68 -4.36
CA ARG A 27 -4.71 6.37 -3.56
C ARG A 27 -3.88 5.30 -4.27
N PRO A 28 -2.55 5.26 -4.04
CA PRO A 28 -1.70 4.24 -4.60
C PRO A 28 -2.20 2.85 -4.21
N LEU A 29 -2.17 1.88 -5.12
CA LEU A 29 -2.74 0.55 -4.84
C LEU A 29 -2.10 -0.12 -3.62
N ALA A 30 -0.81 0.15 -3.36
CA ALA A 30 -0.13 -0.33 -2.16
C ALA A 30 -0.85 0.09 -0.86
N TYR A 31 -1.49 1.25 -0.80
CA TYR A 31 -2.26 1.69 0.37
C TYR A 31 -3.30 0.64 0.79
N TYR A 32 -4.06 0.12 -0.18
CA TYR A 32 -5.09 -0.89 0.08
C TYR A 32 -4.48 -2.23 0.47
N PHE A 33 -3.36 -2.62 -0.15
CA PHE A 33 -2.65 -3.84 0.25
C PHE A 33 -2.10 -3.76 1.67
N TYR A 34 -1.61 -2.60 2.11
CA TYR A 34 -1.14 -2.42 3.49
C TYR A 34 -2.27 -2.62 4.51
N GLN A 35 -3.47 -2.11 4.22
CA GLN A 35 -4.66 -2.30 5.08
C GLN A 35 -4.98 -3.78 5.29
N ASP A 36 -4.88 -4.58 4.23
CA ASP A 36 -5.22 -6.01 4.28
C ASP A 36 -4.08 -6.87 4.85
N LEU A 37 -2.81 -6.51 4.59
CA LEU A 37 -1.64 -7.31 4.99
C LEU A 37 -1.17 -7.05 6.42
N VAL A 38 -1.32 -5.82 6.92
CA VAL A 38 -0.88 -5.45 8.27
C VAL A 38 -2.02 -4.71 8.96
N PRO A 39 -2.99 -5.42 9.54
CA PRO A 39 -4.08 -4.76 10.26
C PRO A 39 -3.51 -4.14 11.55
N ILE A 40 -3.28 -2.83 11.53
CA ILE A 40 -2.88 -2.06 12.71
C ILE A 40 -4.15 -1.59 13.40
N LYS A 41 -4.29 -1.91 14.69
CA LYS A 41 -5.46 -1.50 15.47
C LYS A 41 -5.19 -0.18 16.19
N ARG A 42 -6.25 0.54 16.58
CA ARG A 42 -6.12 1.86 17.22
C ARG A 42 -5.26 1.83 18.48
N TYR A 43 -5.38 0.78 19.28
CA TYR A 43 -4.60 0.63 20.52
C TYR A 43 -3.09 0.49 20.29
N ASP A 44 -2.66 -0.04 19.14
CA ASP A 44 -1.24 -0.19 18.80
C ASP A 44 -0.60 1.17 18.47
N VAL A 45 -1.41 2.13 18.03
CA VAL A 45 -1.00 3.48 17.62
C VAL A 45 -1.24 4.50 18.74
N GLY A 46 -2.08 4.20 19.73
CA GLY A 46 -2.42 5.10 20.83
C GLY A 46 -3.30 6.28 20.42
N LEU A 47 -4.12 6.09 19.38
CA LEU A 47 -5.03 7.13 18.87
C LEU A 47 -6.24 7.33 19.82
N PRO A 48 -6.60 8.58 20.19
CA PRO A 48 -7.73 8.90 21.05
C PRO A 48 -9.08 8.50 20.45
N ASN A 49 -10.02 8.12 21.31
CA ASN A 49 -11.36 7.67 20.90
C ASN A 49 -12.17 8.78 20.21
N TYR A 50 -11.99 10.04 20.61
CA TYR A 50 -12.78 11.19 20.10
C TYR A 50 -12.56 11.49 18.61
N ILE A 51 -11.48 10.99 17.99
CA ILE A 51 -11.22 11.19 16.55
C ILE A 51 -12.26 10.41 15.70
N PHE A 52 -12.90 9.39 16.28
CA PHE A 52 -13.71 8.42 15.54
C PHE A 52 -15.16 8.29 16.05
N GLU A 53 -15.59 9.13 16.99
CA GLU A 53 -16.92 9.05 17.63
C GLU A 53 -18.08 9.48 16.72
N ASN A 54 -17.82 10.22 15.63
CA ASN A 54 -18.87 10.81 14.80
C ASN A 54 -19.62 9.84 13.85
N GLU A 55 -19.22 8.57 13.73
CA GLU A 55 -19.81 7.63 12.74
C GLU A 55 -20.57 6.44 13.33
N HIS A 56 -20.69 6.34 14.66
CA HIS A 56 -21.25 5.17 15.34
C HIS A 56 -22.75 5.31 15.66
N GLU A 57 -23.59 5.57 14.65
CA GLU A 57 -25.05 5.35 14.78
C GLU A 57 -25.53 4.17 13.91
N SER A 58 -25.89 3.06 14.59
CA SER A 58 -27.00 2.14 14.28
C SER A 58 -26.93 1.06 13.16
N ILE A 59 -26.15 -0.04 13.25
CA ILE A 59 -26.44 -1.26 12.40
C ILE A 59 -25.96 -2.62 12.99
N ASN A 60 -26.81 -3.47 13.63
CA ASN A 60 -26.71 -4.95 13.87
C ASN A 60 -25.37 -5.68 14.27
N GLU A 61 -25.28 -6.03 15.57
CA GLU A 61 -24.14 -6.52 16.40
C GLU A 61 -23.11 -7.51 15.81
N HIS A 62 -23.50 -8.56 15.09
CA HIS A 62 -22.51 -9.56 14.63
C HIS A 62 -21.85 -9.19 13.30
N THR A 63 -22.59 -8.50 12.43
CA THR A 63 -22.06 -7.87 11.22
C THR A 63 -21.32 -6.57 11.58
N ILE A 64 -21.71 -5.88 12.67
CA ILE A 64 -20.96 -4.76 13.28
C ILE A 64 -19.54 -5.17 13.53
N ASN A 65 -19.27 -6.25 14.24
CA ASN A 65 -17.90 -6.49 14.70
C ASN A 65 -16.90 -6.64 13.56
N LYS A 66 -17.29 -7.28 12.45
CA LYS A 66 -16.40 -7.41 11.27
C LYS A 66 -16.33 -6.15 10.42
N LEU A 67 -17.46 -5.44 10.23
CA LEU A 67 -17.47 -4.16 9.50
C LEU A 67 -16.78 -3.05 10.28
N SER A 68 -17.00 -2.99 11.58
CA SER A 68 -16.37 -2.09 12.55
C SER A 68 -14.87 -2.32 12.58
N TYR A 69 -14.41 -3.58 12.59
CA TYR A 69 -12.98 -3.90 12.52
C TYR A 69 -12.32 -3.39 11.23
N LYS A 70 -12.93 -3.65 10.07
CA LYS A 70 -12.39 -3.18 8.77
C LYS A 70 -12.44 -1.65 8.66
N LYS A 71 -13.52 -1.02 9.14
CA LYS A 71 -13.66 0.44 9.20
C LYS A 71 -12.61 1.06 10.11
N GLU A 72 -12.39 0.49 11.28
CA GLU A 72 -11.36 0.94 12.23
C GLU A 72 -9.97 0.93 11.58
N ILE A 73 -9.59 -0.17 10.93
CA ILE A 73 -8.31 -0.26 10.22
C ILE A 73 -8.25 0.82 9.13
N ALA A 74 -9.32 0.97 8.34
CA ALA A 74 -9.35 1.98 7.29
C ALA A 74 -9.16 3.40 7.82
N LEU A 75 -9.78 3.74 8.94
CA LEU A 75 -9.66 5.03 9.62
C LEU A 75 -8.27 5.26 10.20
N VAL A 76 -7.64 4.24 10.82
CA VAL A 76 -6.26 4.33 11.31
C VAL A 76 -5.28 4.57 10.15
N TYR A 77 -5.45 3.83 9.05
CA TYR A 77 -4.62 4.00 7.86
C TYR A 77 -4.87 5.32 7.15
N GLU A 78 -6.09 5.85 7.20
CA GLU A 78 -6.41 7.17 6.67
C GLU A 78 -5.73 8.26 7.49
N TRP A 79 -5.82 8.19 8.81
CA TRP A 79 -5.08 9.09 9.69
C TRP A 79 -3.57 9.00 9.43
N LEU A 80 -3.02 7.79 9.33
CA LEU A 80 -1.60 7.58 9.03
C LEU A 80 -1.22 8.17 7.67
N TYR A 81 -2.08 8.02 6.66
CA TYR A 81 -1.85 8.58 5.33
C TYR A 81 -1.89 10.11 5.30
N ILE A 82 -2.77 10.72 6.09
CA ILE A 82 -2.90 12.18 6.21
C ILE A 82 -1.73 12.77 6.99
N HIS A 83 -1.39 12.19 8.15
CA HIS A 83 -0.44 12.77 9.10
C HIS A 83 1.00 12.27 8.94
N CYS A 84 1.23 11.07 8.39
CA CYS A 84 2.57 10.54 8.16
C CYS A 84 2.96 10.65 6.67
N SER A 85 3.76 11.66 6.34
CA SER A 85 4.31 11.84 4.98
C SER A 85 5.17 10.66 4.55
N SER A 86 5.89 10.02 5.47
CA SER A 86 6.74 8.86 5.16
C SER A 86 5.93 7.64 4.71
N PHE A 87 4.80 7.38 5.38
CA PHE A 87 3.90 6.31 5.00
C PHE A 87 3.36 6.53 3.57
N ARG A 88 2.92 7.76 3.27
CA ARG A 88 2.46 8.15 1.93
C ARG A 88 3.54 7.92 0.87
N SER A 89 4.75 8.43 1.09
CA SER A 89 5.88 8.23 0.17
C SER A 89 6.19 6.75 -0.04
N THR A 90 6.09 5.93 1.01
CA THR A 90 6.31 4.48 0.91
C THR A 90 5.24 3.82 0.04
N CYS A 91 3.95 4.17 0.18
CA CYS A 91 2.90 3.67 -0.69
C CYS A 91 3.16 3.99 -2.18
N TYR A 92 3.63 5.20 -2.49
CA TYR A 92 4.02 5.58 -3.85
C TYR A 92 5.23 4.79 -4.35
N ILE A 93 6.27 4.62 -3.52
CA ILE A 93 7.48 3.87 -3.87
C ILE A 93 7.15 2.40 -4.13
N VAL A 94 6.40 1.74 -3.25
CA VAL A 94 6.01 0.34 -3.43
C VAL A 94 5.17 0.18 -4.69
N THR A 95 4.17 1.03 -4.90
CA THR A 95 3.34 0.98 -6.12
C THR A 95 4.18 1.19 -7.39
N SER A 96 5.21 2.04 -7.31
CA SER A 96 6.16 2.29 -8.41
C SER A 96 7.06 1.09 -8.69
N ILE A 97 7.61 0.46 -7.65
CA ILE A 97 8.41 -0.77 -7.78
C ILE A 97 7.60 -1.85 -8.50
N TRP A 98 6.33 -2.02 -8.13
CA TRP A 98 5.45 -3.01 -8.76
C TRP A 98 5.06 -2.65 -10.19
N SER A 99 4.75 -1.38 -10.47
CA SER A 99 4.46 -0.92 -11.85
C SER A 99 5.64 -1.15 -12.78
N ILE A 100 6.85 -0.72 -12.37
CA ILE A 100 8.08 -0.84 -13.15
C ILE A 100 8.48 -2.32 -13.29
N GLY A 101 8.39 -3.11 -12.22
CA GLY A 101 8.74 -4.52 -12.26
C GLY A 101 7.86 -5.31 -13.23
N PHE A 102 6.55 -5.11 -13.22
CA PHE A 102 5.65 -5.72 -14.20
C PHE A 102 5.90 -5.22 -15.63
N LEU A 103 6.28 -3.95 -15.80
CA LEU A 103 6.64 -3.42 -17.12
C LEU A 103 7.89 -4.12 -17.67
N LEU A 104 8.94 -4.25 -16.85
CA LEU A 104 10.19 -4.93 -17.22
C LEU A 104 9.95 -6.41 -17.55
N GLU A 105 9.09 -7.08 -16.80
CA GLU A 105 8.70 -8.46 -17.08
C GLU A 105 8.00 -8.58 -18.44
N PHE A 106 7.05 -7.68 -18.71
CA PHE A 106 6.31 -7.63 -19.97
C PHE A 106 7.25 -7.36 -21.16
N LEU A 107 8.14 -6.37 -21.03
CA LEU A 107 9.14 -6.04 -22.04
C LEU A 107 10.10 -7.20 -22.26
N GLY A 108 10.56 -7.88 -21.21
CA GLY A 108 11.42 -9.05 -21.30
C GLY A 108 10.78 -10.18 -22.12
N ARG A 109 9.49 -10.47 -21.87
CA ARG A 109 8.75 -11.45 -22.70
C ARG A 109 8.55 -10.99 -24.12
N LEU A 110 8.25 -9.72 -24.34
CA LEU A 110 8.08 -9.14 -25.67
C LEU A 110 9.38 -9.27 -26.49
N THR A 111 10.53 -8.98 -25.89
CA THR A 111 11.83 -9.15 -26.53
C THR A 111 12.10 -10.60 -26.92
N LEU A 112 11.80 -11.57 -26.04
CA LEU A 112 11.96 -13.00 -26.37
C LEU A 112 11.13 -13.43 -27.60
N ILE A 113 9.92 -12.87 -27.75
CA ILE A 113 9.05 -13.13 -28.90
C ILE A 113 9.63 -12.48 -30.17
N ILE A 114 10.09 -11.24 -30.09
CA ILE A 114 10.66 -10.49 -31.23
C ILE A 114 11.92 -11.19 -31.77
N VAL A 115 12.77 -11.72 -30.89
CA VAL A 115 14.02 -12.42 -31.25
C VAL A 115 13.76 -13.79 -31.91
N ARG A 116 12.49 -14.22 -32.06
CA ARG A 116 12.09 -15.49 -32.68
C ARG A 116 12.79 -16.72 -32.09
N LEU A 117 12.95 -16.74 -30.76
CA LEU A 117 13.42 -17.93 -30.06
C LEU A 117 12.45 -19.10 -30.25
N SER A 118 12.95 -20.33 -30.14
CA SER A 118 12.08 -21.49 -30.17
C SER A 118 11.08 -21.46 -29.00
N ILE A 119 9.86 -21.95 -29.23
CA ILE A 119 8.75 -21.86 -28.28
C ILE A 119 9.16 -22.39 -26.89
N ASN A 120 9.85 -23.53 -26.83
CA ASN A 120 10.31 -24.12 -25.58
C ASN A 120 11.28 -23.19 -24.82
N LYS A 121 12.17 -22.50 -25.52
CA LYS A 121 13.11 -21.54 -24.91
C LYS A 121 12.36 -20.31 -24.40
N ILE A 122 11.38 -19.79 -25.16
CA ILE A 122 10.56 -18.65 -24.75
C ILE A 122 9.84 -18.96 -23.42
N VAL A 123 9.27 -20.16 -23.29
CA VAL A 123 8.57 -20.57 -22.07
C VAL A 123 9.52 -20.64 -20.88
N ILE A 124 10.67 -21.32 -21.03
CA ILE A 124 11.65 -21.47 -19.95
C ILE A 124 12.20 -20.11 -19.52
N TYR A 125 12.68 -19.29 -20.45
CA TYR A 125 13.20 -17.95 -20.13
C TYR A 125 12.12 -17.04 -19.57
N GLY A 126 10.87 -17.15 -20.05
CA GLY A 126 9.74 -16.41 -19.50
C GLY A 126 9.51 -16.69 -18.02
N TYR A 127 9.60 -17.95 -17.58
CA TYR A 127 9.50 -18.30 -16.17
C TYR A 127 10.69 -17.80 -15.35
N VAL A 128 11.91 -17.87 -15.89
CA VAL A 128 13.11 -17.38 -15.22
C VAL A 128 13.04 -15.85 -15.02
N ILE A 129 12.63 -15.10 -16.05
CA ILE A 129 12.44 -13.65 -15.97
C ILE A 129 11.35 -13.33 -14.95
N LEU A 130 10.19 -13.99 -15.02
CA LEU A 130 9.09 -13.76 -14.09
C LEU A 130 9.54 -14.01 -12.64
N SER A 131 10.17 -15.15 -12.36
CA SER A 131 10.59 -15.51 -11.01
C SER A 131 11.66 -14.57 -10.46
N SER A 132 12.66 -14.22 -11.27
CA SER A 132 13.74 -13.30 -10.85
C SER A 132 13.23 -11.89 -10.58
N VAL A 133 12.44 -11.32 -11.50
CA VAL A 133 11.85 -9.98 -11.32
C VAL A 133 10.94 -9.95 -10.10
N THR A 134 10.07 -10.95 -9.93
CA THR A 134 9.18 -11.05 -8.76
C THR A 134 9.96 -11.14 -7.46
N SER A 135 11.03 -11.94 -7.42
CA SER A 135 11.87 -12.08 -6.23
C SER A 135 12.52 -10.75 -5.84
N ILE A 136 13.05 -10.01 -6.82
CA ILE A 136 13.64 -8.68 -6.60
C ILE A 136 12.58 -7.70 -6.08
N MET A 137 11.39 -7.69 -6.67
CA MET A 137 10.29 -6.81 -6.24
C MET A 137 9.85 -7.09 -4.80
N ILE A 138 9.74 -8.37 -4.41
CA ILE A 138 9.40 -8.75 -3.04
C ILE A 138 10.48 -8.27 -2.07
N LEU A 139 11.76 -8.48 -2.38
CA LEU A 139 12.86 -8.03 -1.52
C LEU A 139 12.86 -6.51 -1.34
N LEU A 140 12.71 -5.75 -2.43
CA LEU A 140 12.62 -4.28 -2.36
C LEU A 140 11.40 -3.83 -1.55
N THR A 141 10.25 -4.50 -1.71
CA THR A 141 9.03 -4.21 -0.95
C THR A 141 9.23 -4.44 0.54
N ILE A 142 9.86 -5.56 0.93
CA ILE A 142 10.18 -5.86 2.33
C ILE A 142 11.10 -4.79 2.92
N ILE A 143 12.14 -4.37 2.20
CA ILE A 143 13.05 -3.31 2.65
C ILE A 143 12.30 -2.00 2.87
N CYS A 144 11.43 -1.62 1.93
CA CYS A 144 10.58 -0.43 2.06
C CYS A 144 9.66 -0.51 3.30
N ILE A 145 8.97 -1.64 3.50
CA ILE A 145 8.09 -1.85 4.66
C ILE A 145 8.87 -1.76 5.97
N VAL A 146 10.02 -2.43 6.06
CA VAL A 146 10.83 -2.44 7.30
C VAL A 146 11.31 -1.04 7.65
N LYS A 147 11.77 -0.27 6.65
CA LYS A 147 12.20 1.12 6.84
C LYS A 147 11.05 2.02 7.28
N GLU A 148 9.91 1.91 6.62
CA GLU A 148 8.70 2.67 6.93
C GLU A 148 8.21 2.36 8.34
N ARG A 149 8.07 1.08 8.71
CA ARG A 149 7.63 0.67 10.03
C ARG A 149 8.48 1.26 11.15
N LYS A 150 9.81 1.31 10.96
CA LYS A 150 10.71 1.94 11.93
C LYS A 150 10.44 3.43 12.08
N GLN A 151 10.20 4.15 10.98
CA GLN A 151 9.91 5.58 11.00
C GLN A 151 8.53 5.87 11.60
N THR A 152 7.52 5.09 11.25
CA THR A 152 6.16 5.21 11.78
C THR A 152 6.14 4.98 13.29
N LEU A 153 6.86 3.99 13.82
CA LEU A 153 6.99 3.80 15.27
C LEU A 153 7.65 4.98 15.98
N ILE A 154 8.68 5.58 15.38
CA ILE A 154 9.32 6.79 15.93
C ILE A 154 8.34 7.96 15.95
N PHE A 155 7.61 8.16 14.85
CA PHE A 155 6.61 9.21 14.74
C PHE A 155 5.48 9.05 15.77
N ILE A 156 4.95 7.83 15.92
CA ILE A 156 3.91 7.52 16.91
C ILE A 156 4.42 7.79 18.33
N LYS A 157 5.66 7.38 18.63
CA LYS A 157 6.26 7.62 19.95
C LYS A 157 6.39 9.11 20.25
N GLN A 158 6.81 9.90 19.25
CA GLN A 158 6.92 11.35 19.39
C GLN A 158 5.55 11.99 19.60
N TRP A 159 4.58 11.65 18.74
CA TRP A 159 3.21 12.14 18.84
C TRP A 159 2.57 11.83 20.21
N LYS A 160 2.79 10.61 20.73
CA LYS A 160 2.32 10.19 22.04
C LYS A 160 2.93 11.03 23.17
N ASN A 161 4.24 11.31 23.11
CA ASN A 161 4.89 12.14 24.12
C ASN A 161 4.37 13.58 24.09
N ASP A 162 4.18 14.15 22.89
CA ASP A 162 3.73 15.53 22.71
C ASP A 162 2.28 15.74 23.17
N HIS A 163 1.43 14.71 23.17
CA HIS A 163 0.03 14.82 23.59
C HIS A 163 -0.27 14.32 25.00
N LEU A 164 0.51 13.37 25.53
CA LEU A 164 0.36 12.96 26.93
C LEU A 164 0.96 13.98 27.91
N ASN A 165 2.02 14.69 27.53
CA ASN A 165 2.60 15.72 28.38
C ASN A 165 1.71 16.98 28.47
N VAL A 166 0.92 17.28 27.44
CA VAL A 166 -0.02 18.42 27.44
C VAL A 166 -1.28 18.14 28.27
N GLN A 167 -1.59 16.88 28.57
CA GLN A 167 -2.71 16.53 29.46
C GLN A 167 -2.35 16.50 30.96
N GLN A 168 -1.09 16.73 31.32
CA GLN A 168 -0.62 16.72 32.70
C GLN A 168 -0.28 18.12 33.27
N GLU A 169 -0.36 19.18 32.45
CA GLU A 169 -0.31 20.59 32.89
C GLU A 169 -1.73 21.19 32.94
#